data_AF-A0A6I5EGH1-F1
#
_entry.id   AF-A0A6I5EGH1-F1
#
_cell.length_a   1.000
_cell.length_b   1.000
_cell.length_c   1.000
_cell.angle_alpha   90.00
_cell.angle_beta   90.00
_cell.angle_gamma   90.00
#
_symmetry.space_group_name_H-M   'P 1'
#
loop_
_entity.id
_entity.type
_entity.pdbx_description
1 polymer ?
#
loop_
_entity_poly.entity_id
_entity_poly.type
_entity_poly.pdbx_seq_one_letter_code
_entity_poly.pdbx_strand_id
1 'polypeptide(L)'
;MDISRRSRALLAPAGDNWLSRVYLAVVVAATGFVLYDAAFVSHPDASLAAVVPWLLTAPLSLLYTLLPDDVLSGAPTGVATALYVAGIAVAATANAVFMGVALRRIRPSAPRTAASA
;
A
#
# COMPACT_ATOMS: atom_id res chain seq x y z
N MET A 1 -21.95 10.96 11.52
CA MET A 1 -20.77 11.81 11.24
C MET A 1 -19.52 11.27 11.95
N ASP A 2 -19.35 9.94 12.01
CA ASP A 2 -18.27 9.27 12.80
C ASP A 2 -17.24 8.51 11.96
N ILE A 3 -17.61 8.10 10.75
CA ILE A 3 -16.73 7.27 9.88
C ILE A 3 -15.42 8.01 9.56
N SER A 4 -15.49 9.32 9.31
CA SER A 4 -14.35 10.14 8.92
C SER A 4 -13.33 10.35 10.05
N ARG A 5 -13.77 10.38 11.31
CA ARG A 5 -12.85 10.46 12.46
C ARG A 5 -12.20 9.11 12.73
N ARG A 6 -12.98 8.03 12.62
CA ARG A 6 -12.50 6.67 12.83
C ARG A 6 -11.48 6.26 11.76
N SER A 7 -11.72 6.61 10.50
CA SER A 7 -10.76 6.38 9.41
C SER A 7 -9.49 7.19 9.60
N ARG A 8 -9.58 8.47 9.99
CA ARG A 8 -8.39 9.28 10.34
C ARG A 8 -7.58 8.67 11.48
N ALA A 9 -8.24 8.18 12.54
CA ALA A 9 -7.55 7.55 13.67
C ALA A 9 -6.84 6.25 13.26
N LEU A 10 -7.43 5.47 12.34
CA LEU A 10 -6.84 4.24 11.81
C LEU A 10 -5.70 4.50 10.82
N LEU A 11 -5.78 5.60 10.05
CA LEU A 11 -4.77 5.97 9.03
C LEU A 11 -3.63 6.82 9.59
N ALA A 12 -3.83 7.52 10.72
CA ALA A 12 -2.80 8.33 11.36
C ALA A 12 -1.48 7.55 11.56
N PRO A 13 -1.47 6.29 12.05
CA PRO A 13 -0.24 5.49 12.15
C PRO A 13 0.52 5.29 10.82
N ALA A 14 -0.18 5.21 9.68
CA ALA A 14 0.45 5.04 8.38
C ALA A 14 1.19 6.31 7.90
N GLY A 15 0.71 7.50 8.30
CA GLY A 15 1.33 8.78 7.97
C GLY A 15 2.33 9.28 9.02
N ASP A 16 2.17 8.87 10.27
CA ASP A 16 2.85 9.48 11.43
C ASP A 16 4.28 8.97 11.65
N ASN A 17 4.77 7.98 10.90
CA ASN A 17 6.12 7.46 11.08
C ASN A 17 6.92 7.45 9.76
N TRP A 18 8.19 7.82 9.88
CA TRP A 18 9.13 7.91 8.76
C TRP A 18 9.18 6.62 7.93
N LEU A 19 9.20 5.46 8.58
CA LEU A 19 9.30 4.18 7.90
C LEU A 19 8.09 3.91 6.99
N SER A 20 6.88 4.13 7.50
CA SER A 20 5.66 4.00 6.68
C SER A 20 5.61 5.03 5.55
N ARG A 21 6.13 6.24 5.74
CA ARG A 21 6.20 7.25 4.66
C ARG A 21 7.16 6.83 3.55
N VAL A 22 8.36 6.36 3.90
CA VAL A 22 9.33 5.84 2.92
C VAL A 22 8.76 4.64 2.19
N TYR A 23 8.15 3.71 2.92
CA TYR A 23 7.48 2.55 2.34
C TYR A 23 6.41 2.96 1.32
N LEU A 24 5.49 3.85 1.70
CA LEU A 24 4.44 4.33 0.81
C LEU A 24 5.01 5.06 -0.41
N ALA A 25 6.08 5.86 -0.24
CA ALA A 25 6.74 6.53 -1.35
C ALA A 25 7.33 5.53 -2.35
N VAL A 26 7.95 4.45 -1.88
CA VAL A 26 8.48 3.38 -2.73
C VAL A 26 7.36 2.66 -3.48
N VAL A 27 6.25 2.35 -2.82
CA VAL A 27 5.08 1.73 -3.47
C VAL A 27 4.53 2.66 -4.56
N VAL A 28 4.31 3.94 -4.25
CA VAL A 28 3.81 4.93 -5.22
C VAL A 28 4.74 5.06 -6.40
N ALA A 29 6.06 5.12 -6.18
CA ALA A 29 7.04 5.18 -7.26
C ALA A 29 6.99 3.93 -8.15
N ALA A 30 6.94 2.74 -7.55
CA ALA A 30 6.84 1.49 -8.29
C ALA A 30 5.52 1.40 -9.09
N THR A 31 4.38 1.76 -8.50
CA THR A 31 3.10 1.78 -9.21
C THR A 31 3.07 2.84 -10.32
N GLY A 32 3.64 4.03 -10.08
CA GLY A 32 3.77 5.07 -11.09
C GLY A 32 4.63 4.62 -12.27
N PHE A 33 5.72 3.91 -12.00
CA PHE A 33 6.55 3.31 -13.04
C PHE A 33 5.74 2.29 -13.88
N VAL A 34 4.96 1.41 -13.25
CA VAL A 34 4.09 0.46 -13.97
C VAL A 34 3.08 1.17 -14.87
N LEU A 35 2.47 2.25 -14.39
CA LEU A 35 1.52 3.03 -15.19
C LEU A 35 2.21 3.72 -16.37
N TYR A 36 3.42 4.25 -16.15
CA TYR A 36 4.22 4.84 -17.22
C TYR A 36 4.63 3.79 -18.27
N ASP A 37 5.13 2.65 -17.81
CA ASP A 37 5.54 1.50 -18.63
C ASP A 37 4.37 1.04 -19.53
N ALA A 38 3.19 0.83 -18.93
CA ALA A 38 1.99 0.41 -19.65
C ALA A 38 1.46 1.44 -20.65
N ALA A 39 1.63 2.74 -20.40
CA ALA A 39 1.09 3.80 -21.24
C ALA A 39 2.04 4.24 -22.36
N PHE A 40 3.35 4.14 -22.16
CA PHE A 40 4.34 4.77 -23.03
C PHE A 40 5.39 3.81 -23.57
N VAL A 41 5.49 2.57 -23.06
CA VAL A 41 6.54 1.62 -23.45
C VAL A 41 5.92 0.40 -24.12
N SER A 42 6.17 0.26 -25.43
CA SER A 42 5.77 -0.94 -26.16
C SER A 42 6.73 -2.08 -25.88
N HIS A 43 6.21 -3.17 -25.35
CA HIS A 43 6.95 -4.40 -25.13
C HIS A 43 6.54 -5.46 -26.16
N PRO A 44 7.48 -6.25 -26.69
CA PRO A 44 7.14 -7.40 -27.53
C PRO A 44 6.42 -8.50 -26.71
N ASP A 45 6.65 -8.53 -25.38
CA ASP A 45 6.09 -9.51 -24.43
C ASP A 45 5.49 -8.82 -23.19
N ALA A 46 4.87 -9.59 -22.30
CA ALA A 46 4.34 -9.07 -21.04
C ALA A 46 5.45 -8.54 -20.12
N SER A 47 5.36 -7.27 -19.72
CA SER A 47 6.29 -6.63 -18.78
C SER A 47 6.12 -7.19 -17.37
N LEU A 48 7.25 -7.54 -16.73
CA LEU A 48 7.30 -7.99 -15.33
C LEU A 48 7.24 -6.80 -14.35
N ALA A 49 7.12 -5.56 -14.84
CA ALA A 49 7.07 -4.36 -13.99
C ALA A 49 5.93 -4.42 -12.97
N ALA A 50 4.76 -4.95 -13.36
CA ALA A 50 3.59 -5.07 -12.49
C ALA A 50 3.81 -6.01 -11.29
N VAL A 51 4.82 -6.88 -11.33
CA VAL A 51 5.16 -7.79 -10.22
C VAL A 51 5.77 -7.02 -9.05
N VAL A 52 6.51 -5.93 -9.30
CA VAL A 52 7.25 -5.21 -8.25
C VAL A 52 6.33 -4.58 -7.20
N PRO A 53 5.30 -3.77 -7.55
CA PRO A 53 4.36 -3.27 -6.55
C PRO A 53 3.61 -4.40 -5.84
N TRP A 54 3.34 -5.49 -6.55
CA TRP A 54 2.63 -6.64 -6.02
C TRP A 54 3.45 -7.34 -4.93
N LEU A 55 4.76 -7.53 -5.13
CA LEU A 55 5.67 -8.05 -4.10
C LEU A 55 5.85 -7.06 -2.93
N LEU A 56 5.96 -5.75 -3.20
CA LEU A 56 6.10 -4.71 -2.17
C LEU A 56 4.90 -4.64 -1.22
N THR A 57 3.74 -5.08 -1.67
CA THR A 57 2.48 -5.06 -0.92
C THR A 57 2.06 -6.45 -0.41
N ALA A 58 2.92 -7.46 -0.61
CA ALA A 58 2.73 -8.77 -0.03
C ALA A 58 2.79 -8.70 1.52
N PRO A 59 2.11 -9.60 2.24
CA PRO A 59 1.26 -10.67 1.72
C PRO A 59 -0.15 -10.22 1.30
N LEU A 60 -0.58 -9.00 1.67
CA LEU A 60 -1.98 -8.57 1.45
C LEU A 60 -2.37 -8.46 -0.03
N SER A 61 -1.43 -8.11 -0.91
CA SER A 61 -1.65 -8.16 -2.35
C SER A 61 -1.90 -9.58 -2.88
N LEU A 62 -1.43 -10.62 -2.21
CA LEU A 62 -1.68 -12.00 -2.62
C LEU A 62 -3.15 -12.39 -2.44
N LEU A 63 -3.93 -11.66 -1.65
CA LEU A 63 -5.38 -11.87 -1.59
C LEU A 63 -6.06 -11.65 -2.95
N TYR A 64 -5.42 -10.93 -3.88
CA TYR A 64 -5.90 -10.83 -5.26
C TYR A 64 -5.97 -12.16 -5.99
N THR A 65 -5.14 -13.15 -5.64
CA THR A 65 -5.20 -14.48 -6.26
C THR A 65 -6.41 -15.29 -5.83
N LEU A 66 -7.17 -14.82 -4.83
CA LEU A 66 -8.39 -15.46 -4.38
C LEU A 66 -9.62 -14.94 -5.14
N LEU A 67 -9.47 -13.89 -5.95
CA LEU A 67 -10.57 -13.44 -6.80
C LEU A 67 -10.82 -14.48 -7.91
N PRO A 68 -12.09 -14.73 -8.27
CA PRO A 68 -12.41 -15.56 -9.43
C PRO A 68 -11.75 -15.03 -10.70
N ASP A 69 -11.26 -15.92 -11.56
CA ASP A 69 -10.56 -15.56 -12.81
C ASP A 69 -11.43 -14.64 -13.69
N ASP A 70 -12.74 -14.84 -13.67
CA ASP A 70 -13.74 -14.08 -14.43
C ASP A 70 -13.71 -12.57 -14.11
N VAL A 71 -13.31 -12.21 -12.88
CA VAL A 71 -13.28 -10.82 -12.39
C VAL A 71 -12.14 -10.04 -13.05
N LEU A 72 -11.02 -10.71 -13.33
CA LEU A 72 -9.82 -10.08 -13.90
C LEU A 72 -9.70 -10.30 -15.40
N SER A 73 -10.07 -11.48 -15.89
CA SER A 73 -9.90 -11.88 -17.31
C SER A 73 -10.92 -11.23 -18.25
N GLY A 74 -12.13 -10.94 -17.77
CA GLY A 74 -13.20 -10.31 -18.57
C GLY A 74 -13.24 -8.78 -18.50
N ALA A 75 -12.40 -8.15 -17.67
CA ALA A 75 -12.47 -6.71 -17.43
C ALA A 75 -11.84 -5.90 -18.58
N PRO A 76 -12.45 -4.79 -19.02
CA PRO A 76 -11.80 -3.84 -19.92
C PRO A 76 -10.47 -3.37 -19.31
N THR A 77 -9.45 -3.12 -20.15
CA THR A 77 -8.07 -2.79 -19.70
C THR A 77 -8.03 -1.65 -18.67
N GLY A 78 -8.84 -0.62 -18.85
CA GLY A 78 -8.95 0.49 -17.88
C GLY A 78 -9.50 0.06 -16.53
N VAL A 79 -10.48 -0.85 -16.50
CA VAL A 79 -11.07 -1.39 -15.27
C VAL A 79 -10.06 -2.30 -14.56
N ALA A 80 -9.37 -3.18 -15.29
CA ALA A 80 -8.32 -4.04 -14.73
C ALA A 80 -7.19 -3.21 -14.10
N THR A 81 -6.75 -2.14 -14.79
CA THR A 81 -5.74 -1.21 -14.28
C THR A 81 -6.22 -0.50 -13.01
N ALA A 82 -7.47 -0.03 -12.98
CA ALA A 82 -8.05 0.62 -11.80
C ALA A 82 -8.14 -0.33 -10.60
N LEU A 83 -8.57 -1.58 -10.81
CA LEU A 83 -8.62 -2.61 -9.76
C LEU A 83 -7.23 -2.93 -9.23
N TYR A 84 -6.23 -3.05 -10.12
CA TYR A 84 -4.84 -3.23 -9.72
C TYR A 84 -4.34 -2.09 -8.82
N VAL A 85 -4.49 -0.84 -9.26
CA VAL A 85 -4.04 0.34 -8.50
C VAL A 85 -4.77 0.45 -7.16
N ALA A 86 -6.09 0.26 -7.15
CA ALA A 86 -6.88 0.26 -5.92
C ALA A 86 -6.39 -0.82 -4.95
N GLY A 87 -6.04 -1.99 -5.49
CA GLY A 87 -5.55 -3.09 -4.69
C GLY A 87 -4.20 -2.89 -4.06
N ILE A 88 -3.25 -2.40 -4.84
CA ILE A 88 -1.95 -1.99 -4.34
C ILE A 88 -2.12 -0.91 -3.26
N ALA A 89 -2.99 0.09 -3.48
CA ALA A 89 -3.23 1.15 -2.52
C ALA A 89 -3.82 0.62 -1.19
N VAL A 90 -4.79 -0.29 -1.25
CA VAL A 90 -5.40 -0.91 -0.05
C VAL A 90 -4.37 -1.74 0.70
N ALA A 91 -3.64 -2.62 0.01
CA ALA A 91 -2.62 -3.48 0.62
C ALA A 91 -1.48 -2.66 1.23
N ALA A 92 -0.97 -1.65 0.51
CA ALA A 92 0.07 -0.76 1.01
C ALA A 92 -0.37 0.02 2.24
N THR A 93 -1.59 0.54 2.24
CA THR A 93 -2.12 1.29 3.38
C THR A 93 -2.24 0.39 4.62
N ALA A 94 -2.76 -0.82 4.45
CA ALA A 94 -2.86 -1.79 5.53
C ALA A 94 -1.48 -2.21 6.08
N ASN A 95 -0.50 -2.47 5.21
CA ASN A 95 0.89 -2.74 5.61
C ASN A 95 1.51 -1.55 6.37
N ALA A 96 1.28 -0.32 5.90
CA ALA A 96 1.78 0.89 6.53
C ALA A 96 1.16 1.13 7.91
N VAL A 97 -0.14 0.84 8.09
CA VAL A 97 -0.82 0.89 9.40
C VAL A 97 -0.24 -0.17 10.34
N PHE A 98 -0.08 -1.41 9.86
CA PHE A 98 0.51 -2.50 10.65
C PHE A 98 1.91 -2.13 11.13
N MET A 99 2.76 -1.60 10.24
CA MET A 99 4.11 -1.12 10.57
C MET A 99 4.07 -0.02 11.64
N GLY A 100 3.20 0.97 11.49
CA GLY A 100 3.06 2.07 12.45
C GLY A 100 2.59 1.60 13.83
N VAL A 101 1.67 0.64 13.89
CA VAL A 101 1.20 0.04 15.14
C VAL A 101 2.27 -0.85 15.78
N ALA A 102 2.95 -1.69 15.00
CA ALA A 102 4.03 -2.55 15.47
C ALA A 102 5.19 -1.73 16.07
N LEU A 103 5.62 -0.67 15.38
CA LEU A 103 6.67 0.24 15.88
C LEU A 103 6.26 0.96 17.17
N ARG A 104 5.00 1.39 17.30
CA ARG A 104 4.49 2.00 18.54
C ARG A 104 4.48 1.03 19.72
N ARG A 105 4.23 -0.26 19.47
CA ARG A 105 4.24 -1.30 20.51
C ARG A 105 5.66 -1.71 20.92
N ILE A 106 6.61 -1.70 19.99
CA ILE A 106 8.00 -2.10 20.25
C ILE A 106 8.79 -0.97 20.93
N ARG A 107 8.49 0.30 20.63
CA ARG A 107 9.17 1.43 21.28
C ARG A 107 8.72 1.54 22.75
N PRO A 108 9.62 1.34 23.72
CA PRO A 108 9.30 1.64 25.12
C PRO A 108 8.97 3.13 25.22
N SER A 109 7.84 3.46 25.87
CA SER A 109 7.59 4.83 26.28
C SER A 109 8.80 5.30 27.08
N ALA A 110 9.57 6.25 26.54
CA ALA A 110 10.63 6.88 27.31
C ALA A 110 10.01 7.33 28.65
N PRO A 111 10.63 7.02 29.80
CA PRO A 111 10.15 7.53 31.07
C PRO A 111 10.01 9.03 30.88
N ARG A 112 8.79 9.58 31.08
CA ARG A 112 8.63 11.01 31.31
C ARG A 112 9.55 11.29 32.48
N THR A 113 10.72 11.86 32.20
CA THR A 113 11.60 12.41 33.20
C THR A 113 10.69 13.27 34.05
N ALA A 114 10.52 12.85 35.30
CA ALA A 114 9.81 13.59 36.31
C ALA A 114 10.53 14.94 36.42
N ALA A 115 10.02 15.94 35.70
CA ALA A 115 10.34 17.34 35.95
C ALA A 115 9.59 17.74 37.21
N SER A 116 10.14 17.31 38.34
CA SER A 116 9.93 17.91 39.65
C SER A 116 11.30 18.37 40.14
N ALA A 117 11.59 19.65 39.97
CA ALA A 117 12.48 20.46 40.81
C ALA A 117 12.36 21.92 40.35
#